data_AF-Q0FIS6-F1
#
_entry.id   AF-Q0FIS6-F1
#
_cell.length_a   1.000
_cell.length_b   1.000
_cell.length_c   1.000
_cell.angle_alpha   90.00
_cell.angle_beta   90.00
_cell.angle_gamma   90.00
#
_symmetry.space_group_name_H-M   'P 1'
#
loop_
_entity.id
_entity.type
_entity.pdbx_description
1 polymer ?
#
loop_
_entity_poly.entity_id
_entity_poly.type
_entity_poly.pdbx_seq_one_letter_code
_entity_poly.pdbx_strand_id
1 'polypeptide(L)'
;CMTRRFWTTPQFDAATLSAQARLSEIQGRGGIYYAGAWTRYGFHEDGVLSALRVAQAMGIDWPLGADPWGGSAAVETDGALEAAE
;
A
#
# COMPACT_ATOMS: atom_id res chain seq x y z
N CYS A 1 -21.23 -19.34 26.48
CA CYS A 1 -21.63 -19.27 25.06
C CYS A 1 -20.41 -18.76 24.28
N MET A 2 -19.69 -19.64 23.57
CA MET A 2 -18.58 -19.22 22.69
C MET A 2 -19.12 -19.09 21.28
N THR A 3 -19.20 -17.87 20.76
CA THR A 3 -19.57 -17.62 19.36
C THR A 3 -18.36 -17.89 18.48
N ARG A 4 -18.47 -18.86 17.58
CA ARG A 4 -17.44 -19.10 16.55
C ARG A 4 -17.54 -18.00 15.49
N ARG A 5 -16.39 -17.49 15.05
CA ARG A 5 -16.25 -16.57 13.93
C ARG A 5 -15.26 -17.13 12.92
N PHE A 6 -15.47 -16.77 11.65
CA PHE A 6 -14.62 -17.13 10.53
C PHE A 6 -14.05 -15.85 9.92
N TRP A 7 -12.76 -15.88 9.58
CA TRP A 7 -12.07 -14.80 8.90
C TRP A 7 -11.20 -15.36 7.78
N THR A 8 -11.02 -14.55 6.74
CA THR A 8 -10.09 -14.81 5.65
C THR A 8 -9.00 -13.74 5.67
N THR A 9 -7.76 -14.15 5.39
CA THR A 9 -6.62 -13.23 5.30
C THR A 9 -6.27 -12.97 3.85
N PRO A 10 -5.69 -11.80 3.54
CA PRO A 10 -5.13 -11.54 2.22
C PRO A 10 -4.11 -12.59 1.81
N GLN A 11 -4.12 -12.94 0.52
CA GLN A 11 -3.11 -13.80 -0.10
C GLN A 11 -2.24 -12.93 -0.99
N PHE A 12 -0.92 -13.03 -0.83
CA PHE A 12 0.03 -12.21 -1.57
C PHE A 12 0.81 -13.07 -2.55
N ASP A 13 0.34 -13.07 -3.79
CA ASP A 13 1.02 -13.69 -4.92
C ASP A 13 1.52 -12.64 -5.92
N ALA A 14 2.17 -13.08 -6.99
CA ALA A 14 2.68 -12.19 -8.02
C ALA A 14 1.58 -11.34 -8.67
N ALA A 15 0.37 -11.89 -8.81
CA ALA A 15 -0.77 -11.17 -9.36
C ALA A 15 -1.22 -10.03 -8.41
N THR A 16 -1.23 -10.29 -7.11
CA THR A 16 -1.55 -9.30 -6.08
C THR A 16 -0.53 -8.18 -6.05
N LEU A 17 0.76 -8.50 -6.10
CA LEU A 17 1.83 -7.49 -6.16
C LEU A 17 1.72 -6.62 -7.42
N SER A 18 1.44 -7.23 -8.58
CA SER A 18 1.20 -6.50 -9.84
C SER A 18 -0.02 -5.59 -9.75
N ALA A 19 -1.11 -6.07 -9.14
CA ALA A 19 -2.31 -5.25 -8.92
C ALA A 19 -2.04 -4.08 -7.96
N GLN A 20 -1.27 -4.31 -6.89
CA GLN A 20 -0.89 -3.26 -5.94
C GLN A 20 -0.06 -2.16 -6.58
N ALA A 21 0.88 -2.51 -7.47
CA ALA A 21 1.67 -1.53 -8.22
C ALA A 21 0.80 -0.60 -9.09
N ARG A 22 -0.34 -1.10 -9.56
CA ARG A 22 -1.29 -0.39 -10.41
C ARG A 22 -2.43 0.28 -9.64
N LEU A 23 -2.45 0.17 -8.31
CA LEU A 23 -3.52 0.70 -7.47
C LEU A 23 -3.71 2.22 -7.65
N SER A 24 -2.61 2.95 -7.83
CA SER A 24 -2.63 4.40 -8.06
C SER A 24 -3.39 4.80 -9.33
N GLU A 25 -3.48 3.91 -10.32
CA GLU A 25 -4.24 4.17 -11.55
C GLU A 25 -5.72 4.37 -11.27
N ILE A 26 -6.29 3.66 -10.28
CA ILE A 26 -7.74 3.64 -10.01
C ILE A 26 -8.19 4.53 -8.84
N GLN A 27 -7.26 5.01 -8.02
CA GLN A 27 -7.59 5.89 -6.89
C GLN A 27 -8.25 7.19 -7.37
N GLY A 28 -9.36 7.58 -6.73
CA GLY A 28 -10.07 8.82 -7.01
C GLY A 28 -10.93 8.79 -8.28
N ARG A 29 -10.90 7.72 -9.08
CA ARG A 29 -11.77 7.58 -10.25
C ARG A 29 -13.24 7.53 -9.79
N GLY A 30 -14.03 8.49 -10.25
CA GLY A 30 -15.43 8.62 -9.82
C GLY A 30 -15.61 8.97 -8.35
N GLY A 31 -14.60 9.53 -7.69
CA GLY A 31 -14.63 9.83 -6.25
C GLY A 31 -14.48 8.59 -5.35
N ILE A 32 -14.08 7.44 -5.91
CA ILE A 32 -13.91 6.18 -5.17
C ILE A 32 -12.44 6.01 -4.78
N TYR A 33 -12.20 5.60 -3.54
CA TYR A 33 -10.88 5.36 -3.00
C TYR A 33 -10.83 4.00 -2.31
N TYR A 34 -9.72 3.29 -2.46
CA TYR A 34 -9.51 1.98 -1.86
C TYR A 34 -8.45 2.06 -0.76
N ALA A 35 -8.74 1.46 0.40
CA ALA A 35 -7.84 1.35 1.54
C ALA A 35 -8.05 -0.01 2.22
N GLY A 36 -7.05 -0.46 2.97
CA GLY A 36 -7.09 -1.68 3.76
C GLY A 36 -5.88 -2.59 3.55
N ALA A 37 -5.90 -3.71 4.28
CA ALA A 37 -4.81 -4.69 4.36
C ALA A 37 -4.34 -5.21 2.97
N TRP A 38 -5.25 -5.32 2.01
CA TRP A 38 -4.97 -5.75 0.62
C TRP A 38 -4.16 -4.74 -0.20
N THR A 39 -4.06 -3.48 0.24
CA THR A 39 -3.31 -2.44 -0.48
C THR A 39 -1.83 -2.41 -0.11
N ARG A 40 -1.40 -3.29 0.81
CA ARG A 40 -0.01 -3.46 1.27
C ARG A 40 0.33 -4.91 1.68
N TYR A 41 0.66 -5.19 2.95
CA TYR A 41 1.27 -6.46 3.39
C TYR A 41 0.38 -7.28 4.33
N GLY A 42 -0.83 -6.80 4.64
CA GLY A 42 -1.83 -7.57 5.36
C GLY A 42 -1.91 -7.29 6.86
N PHE A 43 -1.10 -6.37 7.39
CA PHE A 43 -1.05 -6.06 8.82
C PHE A 43 -2.12 -5.05 9.25
N HIS A 44 -2.34 -4.89 10.56
CA HIS A 44 -3.32 -3.94 11.09
C HIS A 44 -2.93 -2.49 10.78
N GLU A 45 -1.64 -2.21 10.83
CA GLU A 45 -1.02 -0.93 10.53
C GLU A 45 -1.21 -0.53 9.07
N ASP A 46 -1.28 -1.50 8.16
CA ASP A 46 -1.55 -1.25 6.75
C ASP A 46 -2.94 -0.68 6.51
N GLY A 47 -3.92 -1.02 7.35
CA GLY A 47 -5.25 -0.41 7.31
C GLY A 47 -5.20 1.09 7.61
N VAL A 48 -4.43 1.48 8.63
CA VAL A 48 -4.28 2.89 9.03
C VAL A 48 -3.49 3.66 7.97
N LEU A 49 -2.37 3.11 7.50
CA LEU A 49 -1.50 3.83 6.58
C LEU A 49 -2.07 3.94 5.16
N SER A 50 -2.85 2.95 4.71
CA SER A 50 -3.59 3.07 3.46
C SER A 50 -4.71 4.11 3.54
N ALA A 51 -5.40 4.22 4.68
CA ALA A 51 -6.37 5.29 4.91
C ALA A 51 -5.70 6.68 4.91
N LEU A 52 -4.51 6.80 5.50
CA LEU A 52 -3.70 8.02 5.45
C LEU A 52 -3.38 8.42 4.00
N ARG A 53 -2.94 7.48 3.15
CA ARG A 53 -2.68 7.74 1.73
C ARG A 53 -3.92 8.24 0.99
N VAL A 54 -5.10 7.67 1.30
CA VAL A 54 -6.37 8.12 0.73
C VAL A 54 -6.70 9.54 1.19
N ALA A 55 -6.55 9.85 2.47
CA ALA A 55 -6.80 11.20 3.00
C ALA A 55 -5.89 12.24 2.32
N GLN A 56 -4.61 11.90 2.14
CA GLN A 56 -3.66 12.76 1.43
C GLN A 56 -4.02 12.94 -0.05
N ALA A 57 -4.48 11.90 -0.73
CA ALA A 57 -4.98 11.99 -2.11
C ALA A 57 -6.23 12.89 -2.22
N MET A 58 -6.96 13.07 -1.13
CA MET A 58 -8.08 14.03 -1.03
C MET A 58 -7.64 15.44 -0.62
N GLY A 59 -6.34 15.68 -0.42
CA GLY A 59 -5.80 16.97 0.04
C GLY A 59 -6.00 17.24 1.54
N ILE A 60 -6.22 16.20 2.34
CA ILE A 60 -6.32 16.32 3.79
C ILE A 60 -4.92 16.18 4.39
N ASP A 61 -4.46 17.23 5.08
CA ASP A 61 -3.19 17.20 5.79
C ASP A 61 -3.28 16.36 7.06
N TRP A 62 -2.27 15.50 7.26
CA TRP A 62 -2.12 14.72 8.48
C TRP A 62 -1.07 15.35 9.40
N PRO A 63 -1.40 15.60 10.68
CA PRO A 63 -0.55 16.38 11.58
C PRO A 63 0.81 15.74 11.88
N LEU A 64 0.99 14.42 11.67
CA LEU A 64 2.27 13.73 11.87
C LEU A 64 3.09 13.58 10.59
N GLY A 65 2.66 14.19 9.48
CA GLY A 65 3.37 14.17 8.21
C GLY A 65 3.02 12.98 7.31
N ALA A 66 3.88 12.71 6.32
CA ALA A 66 3.63 11.66 5.34
C ALA A 66 3.72 10.25 5.93
N ASP A 67 3.15 9.29 5.22
CA ASP A 67 3.26 7.87 5.54
C ASP A 67 4.74 7.45 5.67
N PRO A 68 5.21 7.02 6.86
CA PRO A 68 6.62 6.72 7.11
C PRO A 68 7.12 5.47 6.36
N TRP A 69 6.21 4.64 5.85
CA TRP A 69 6.54 3.48 5.00
C TRP A 69 6.18 3.73 3.52
N GLY A 70 5.87 4.99 3.17
CA GLY A 70 5.59 5.43 1.80
C GLY A 70 6.84 5.65 0.94
N GLY A 71 8.02 5.57 1.56
CA GLY A 71 9.31 5.74 0.90
C GLY A 71 9.87 4.44 0.33
N SER A 72 9.43 4.10 -0.88
CA SER A 72 10.36 3.65 -1.93
C SER A 72 9.84 4.23 -3.24
N ALA A 73 10.04 5.55 -3.42
CA ALA A 73 10.42 6.00 -4.75
C ALA A 73 11.53 5.06 -5.23
N ALA A 74 11.46 4.63 -6.49
CA ALA A 74 12.47 3.79 -7.12
C ALA A 74 13.85 4.11 -6.56
N VAL A 75 14.51 3.11 -5.95
CA VAL A 75 15.96 3.18 -5.81
C VAL A 75 16.45 3.29 -7.25
N GLU A 76 16.82 4.49 -7.68
CA GLU A 76 17.68 4.63 -8.84
C GLU A 76 18.97 3.88 -8.48
N THR A 77 19.11 2.67 -9.02
CA THR A 77 20.42 2.08 -9.21
C THR A 77 21.08 2.87 -10.33
N ASP A 78 21.58 4.06 -9.99
CA ASP A 78 22.54 4.74 -10.85
C ASP A 78 23.81 3.89 -10.84
N GLY A 79 24.23 3.47 -12.03
CA GLY A 79 25.05 2.27 -12.22
C GLY A 79 26.41 2.28 -11.55
N ALA A 80 26.85 1.10 -11.10
CA ALA A 80 28.21 0.56 -11.26
C ALA A 80 28.37 -0.74 -10.46
N LEU A 81 28.00 -1.87 -11.07
CA LEU A 81 28.71 -3.13 -10.81
C LEU A 81 28.64 -4.02 -12.06
N GLU A 82 29.14 -3.48 -13.18
CA GLU A 82 29.74 -4.29 -14.26
C GLU A 82 31.25 -4.17 -14.07
N ALA A 83 31.90 -5.25 -13.63
CA ALA A 83 33.25 -5.67 -14.07
C ALA A 83 33.77 -6.83 -13.20
N ALA A 84 33.91 -7.98 -13.85
CA ALA A 84 34.99 -8.96 -13.69
C ALA A 84 35.25 -9.63 -12.31
N GLU A 85 35.32 -10.97 -12.41
CA GLU A 85 35.80 -11.99 -11.46
C GLU A 85 34.79 -12.60 -10.48
#